data_AF-A0A4P6KEW6-F1
#
_entry.id   AF-A0A4P6KEW6-F1
#
_cell.length_a   1.000
_cell.length_b   1.000
_cell.length_c   1.000
_cell.angle_alpha   90.00
_cell.angle_beta   90.00
_cell.angle_gamma   90.00
#
_symmetry.space_group_name_H-M   'P 1'
#
loop_
_entity.id
_entity.type
_entity.pdbx_description
1 polymer ?
#
loop_
_entity_poly.entity_id
_entity_poly.type
_entity_poly.pdbx_seq_one_letter_code
_entity_poly.pdbx_strand_id
1 'polypeptide(L)'
;MSVEALALALHHSRAKGSAKLVLIGIANHDGDGGSYPATLTLAKYAGFEGWDAEPEDDTPEAKKAARKRRENAKKAAREAVRKLEALGEVEVITNGGVQGKPEHERTNLYRILLACPPECDRSAQHRLIPVDNSTEDPRGHSPAPGPQPRTPRGHSPAEPSLNHPPMGNSGTTARESHANDRESVSTDEASGYADWHPGQKIAEAARQAADAEQRHQPVKRPDLSRAGSSRSMVPPAVVPPRFDPASVPAKPPVQSPEQRAMNEAANRLQCPEGFGTGSGSRHLVPPTLTGCARCGEEAADIINGLELTA
;
A
#
# COMPACT_ATOMS: atom_id res chain seq x y z
N MET A 1 -11.15 5.07 -7.83
CA MET A 1 -10.27 5.25 -9.01
C MET A 1 -10.94 6.28 -9.89
N SER A 2 -10.32 7.44 -10.10
CA SER A 2 -10.85 8.52 -10.93
C SER A 2 -10.20 8.48 -12.32
N VAL A 3 -11.01 8.24 -13.37
CA VAL A 3 -10.54 8.27 -14.77
C VAL A 3 -10.12 9.69 -15.16
N GLU A 4 -10.82 10.70 -14.65
CA GLU A 4 -10.51 12.12 -14.88
C GLU A 4 -9.14 12.50 -14.32
N ALA A 5 -8.85 12.11 -13.06
CA ALA A 5 -7.54 12.37 -12.45
C ALA A 5 -6.39 11.75 -13.26
N LEU A 6 -6.62 10.55 -13.82
CA LEU A 6 -5.64 9.86 -14.65
C LEU A 6 -5.39 10.62 -15.97
N ALA A 7 -6.46 11.09 -16.62
CA ALA A 7 -6.36 11.88 -17.84
C ALA A 7 -5.64 13.22 -17.61
N LEU A 8 -5.94 13.91 -16.50
CA LEU A 8 -5.23 15.13 -16.09
C LEU A 8 -3.73 14.86 -15.87
N ALA A 9 -3.38 13.80 -15.14
CA ALA A 9 -2.00 13.43 -14.89
C ALA A 9 -1.23 13.09 -16.19
N LEU A 10 -1.88 12.45 -17.17
CA LEU A 10 -1.27 12.10 -18.44
C LEU A 10 -1.02 13.33 -19.32
N HIS A 11 -2.00 14.22 -19.45
CA HIS A 11 -2.00 15.28 -20.45
C HIS A 11 -1.53 16.64 -19.93
N HIS A 12 -1.75 16.95 -18.66
CA HIS A 12 -1.51 18.30 -18.10
C HIS A 12 -0.39 18.36 -17.06
N SER A 13 0.11 17.22 -16.57
CA SER A 13 1.28 17.21 -15.68
C SER A 13 2.55 17.67 -16.41
N ARG A 14 3.32 18.54 -15.75
CA ARG A 14 4.66 18.98 -16.15
C ARG A 14 5.74 18.02 -15.66
N ALA A 15 5.40 17.11 -14.75
CA ALA A 15 6.33 16.10 -14.25
C ALA A 15 6.85 15.20 -15.39
N LYS A 16 8.08 14.70 -15.23
CA LYS A 16 8.74 13.81 -16.20
C LYS A 16 9.30 12.58 -15.50
N GLY A 17 9.57 11.53 -16.27
CA GLY A 17 10.20 10.30 -15.79
C GLY A 17 9.43 9.66 -14.64
N SER A 18 10.15 9.23 -13.59
CA SER A 18 9.55 8.52 -12.45
C SER A 18 8.55 9.35 -11.64
N ALA A 19 8.71 10.67 -11.56
CA ALA A 19 7.74 11.54 -10.89
C ALA A 19 6.37 11.49 -11.59
N LYS A 20 6.35 11.47 -12.93
CA LYS A 20 5.11 11.33 -13.69
C LYS A 20 4.45 9.96 -13.44
N LEU A 21 5.24 8.88 -13.36
CA LEU A 21 4.71 7.54 -13.05
C LEU A 21 4.14 7.47 -11.61
N VAL A 22 4.79 8.12 -10.64
CA VAL A 22 4.24 8.24 -9.28
C VAL A 22 2.91 8.99 -9.28
N LEU A 23 2.82 10.11 -10.01
CA LEU A 23 1.56 10.87 -10.14
C LEU A 23 0.44 10.02 -10.76
N ILE A 24 0.74 9.25 -11.81
CA ILE A 24 -0.21 8.31 -12.42
C ILE A 24 -0.66 7.27 -11.39
N GLY A 25 0.26 6.75 -10.57
CA GLY A 25 -0.06 5.84 -9.46
C GLY A 25 -0.98 6.48 -8.42
N ILE A 26 -0.76 7.75 -8.06
CA ILE A 26 -1.64 8.50 -7.15
C ILE A 26 -3.02 8.68 -7.78
N ALA A 27 -3.09 9.12 -9.04
CA ALA A 27 -4.34 9.34 -9.78
C ALA A 27 -5.18 8.08 -9.92
N ASN A 28 -4.53 6.93 -10.16
CA ASN A 28 -5.21 5.65 -10.23
C ASN A 28 -5.92 5.30 -8.91
N HIS A 29 -5.36 5.69 -7.76
CA HIS A 29 -5.94 5.46 -6.43
C HIS A 29 -6.88 6.58 -5.97
N ASP A 30 -7.09 7.61 -6.79
CA ASP A 30 -7.93 8.75 -6.42
C ASP A 30 -9.42 8.40 -6.37
N GLY A 31 -10.14 9.03 -5.45
CA GLY A 31 -11.56 8.83 -5.18
C GLY A 31 -12.12 9.95 -4.30
N ASP A 32 -13.36 9.82 -3.81
CA ASP A 32 -14.08 10.91 -3.13
C ASP A 32 -13.36 11.48 -1.88
N GLY A 33 -12.51 10.67 -1.23
CA GLY A 33 -11.71 11.07 -0.08
C GLY A 33 -10.28 11.50 -0.41
N GLY A 34 -9.91 11.56 -1.69
CA GLY A 34 -8.54 11.66 -2.18
C GLY A 34 -7.83 10.29 -2.28
N SER A 35 -6.52 10.33 -2.50
CA SER A 35 -5.70 9.14 -2.78
C SER A 35 -4.80 8.80 -1.59
N TYR A 36 -4.78 7.55 -1.12
CA TYR A 36 -3.95 7.13 0.03
C TYR A 36 -3.09 5.87 -0.19
N PRO A 37 -2.44 5.69 -1.36
CA PRO A 37 -1.56 4.55 -1.61
C PRO A 37 -0.35 4.56 -0.67
N ALA A 38 0.08 3.38 -0.25
CA ALA A 38 1.35 3.23 0.47
C ALA A 38 2.53 3.66 -0.41
N THR A 39 3.57 4.23 0.20
CA THR A 39 4.79 4.66 -0.52
C THR A 39 5.45 3.51 -1.31
N LEU A 40 5.37 2.28 -0.80
CA LEU A 40 5.92 1.11 -1.50
C LEU A 40 5.09 0.76 -2.76
N THR A 41 3.77 0.95 -2.71
CA THR A 41 2.90 0.82 -3.89
C THR A 41 3.25 1.85 -4.95
N LEU A 42 3.52 3.09 -4.57
CA LEU A 42 4.01 4.12 -5.49
C LEU A 42 5.36 3.74 -6.10
N ALA A 43 6.25 3.14 -5.30
CA ALA A 43 7.54 2.67 -5.79
C ALA A 43 7.42 1.56 -6.84
N LYS A 44 6.47 0.65 -6.65
CA LYS A 44 6.10 -0.37 -7.64
C LYS A 44 5.63 0.25 -8.96
N TYR A 45 4.72 1.23 -8.91
CA TYR A 45 4.22 1.89 -10.14
C TYR A 45 5.32 2.62 -10.91
N ALA A 46 6.26 3.25 -10.19
CA ALA A 46 7.36 3.98 -10.80
C ALA A 46 8.55 3.10 -11.21
N GLY A 47 8.51 1.79 -10.93
CA GLY A 47 9.58 0.85 -11.25
C GLY A 47 10.89 1.14 -10.51
N PHE A 48 10.85 1.65 -9.27
CA PHE A 48 12.08 1.88 -8.51
C PHE A 48 12.72 0.56 -8.09
N GLU A 49 14.00 0.38 -8.42
CA GLU A 49 14.76 -0.83 -8.12
C GLU A 49 14.65 -1.25 -6.64
N GLY A 50 14.42 -2.54 -6.41
CA GLY A 50 14.38 -3.12 -5.07
C GLY A 50 13.06 -2.93 -4.31
N TRP A 51 12.00 -2.44 -4.97
CA TRP A 51 10.65 -2.40 -4.38
C TRP A 51 10.13 -3.80 -4.02
N ASP A 52 10.51 -4.80 -4.81
CA ASP A 52 10.19 -6.23 -4.69
C ASP A 52 11.34 -7.05 -4.13
N ALA A 53 12.41 -6.42 -3.61
CA ALA A 53 13.59 -7.14 -3.14
C ALA A 53 13.20 -8.20 -2.08
N GLU A 54 13.41 -9.46 -2.41
CA GLU A 54 13.33 -10.60 -1.50
C GLU A 54 14.76 -10.97 -1.05
N PRO A 55 14.93 -11.55 0.15
CA PRO A 55 16.22 -12.09 0.56
C PRO A 55 16.60 -13.28 -0.33
N GLU A 56 17.86 -13.35 -0.76
CA GLU A 56 18.38 -14.43 -1.60
C GLU A 56 18.50 -15.76 -0.84
N ASP A 57 18.79 -15.68 0.46
CA ASP A 57 18.84 -16.81 1.38
C ASP A 57 18.29 -16.41 2.77
N ASP A 58 18.20 -17.38 3.68
CA ASP A 58 17.65 -17.16 5.02
C ASP A 58 18.60 -16.45 6.00
N THR A 59 19.75 -15.98 5.54
CA THR A 59 20.75 -15.32 6.38
C THR A 59 20.22 -13.98 6.89
N PRO A 60 20.61 -13.58 8.12
CA PRO A 60 20.26 -12.26 8.63
C PRO A 60 20.82 -11.13 7.75
N GLU A 61 21.95 -11.35 7.07
CA GLU A 61 22.57 -10.42 6.12
C GLU A 61 21.71 -10.20 4.87
N ALA A 62 21.22 -11.27 4.23
CA ALA A 62 20.36 -11.16 3.04
C ALA A 62 19.03 -10.48 3.37
N LYS A 63 18.40 -10.84 4.51
CA LYS A 63 17.18 -10.18 5.02
C LYS A 63 17.40 -8.69 5.25
N LYS A 64 18.53 -8.32 5.84
CA LYS A 64 18.92 -6.92 6.05
C LYS A 64 19.15 -6.19 4.72
N ALA A 65 19.80 -6.83 3.75
CA ALA A 65 20.03 -6.27 2.42
C ALA A 65 18.73 -6.03 1.65
N ALA A 66 17.81 -7.01 1.61
CA ALA A 66 16.48 -6.88 1.00
C ALA A 66 15.67 -5.75 1.65
N ARG A 67 15.64 -5.68 2.98
CA ARG A 67 15.00 -4.57 3.72
C ARG A 67 15.59 -3.22 3.34
N LYS A 68 16.92 -3.12 3.22
CA LYS A 68 17.61 -1.88 2.82
C LYS A 68 17.23 -1.47 1.40
N ARG A 69 17.16 -2.41 0.44
CA ARG A 69 16.71 -2.15 -0.94
C ARG A 69 15.27 -1.62 -0.96
N ARG A 70 14.35 -2.26 -0.23
CA ARG A 70 12.96 -1.78 -0.10
C ARG A 70 12.86 -0.38 0.49
N GLU A 71 13.66 -0.06 1.51
CA GLU A 71 13.66 1.29 2.10
C GLU A 71 14.23 2.34 1.14
N ASN A 72 15.25 1.99 0.36
CA ASN A 72 15.77 2.87 -0.70
C ASN A 72 14.70 3.15 -1.78
N ALA A 73 13.95 2.12 -2.21
CA ALA A 73 12.84 2.30 -3.15
C ALA A 73 11.75 3.23 -2.59
N LYS A 74 11.37 3.08 -1.31
CA LYS A 74 10.46 4.01 -0.63
C LYS A 74 11.02 5.43 -0.57
N LYS A 75 12.31 5.59 -0.29
CA LYS A 75 12.97 6.91 -0.27
C LYS A 75 12.91 7.58 -1.64
N ALA A 76 13.18 6.84 -2.71
CA ALA A 76 13.08 7.34 -4.09
C ALA A 76 11.64 7.77 -4.43
N ALA A 77 10.63 6.99 -4.02
CA ALA A 77 9.23 7.37 -4.18
C ALA A 77 8.86 8.64 -3.39
N ARG A 78 9.32 8.79 -2.14
CA ARG A 78 9.13 10.03 -1.36
C ARG A 78 9.78 11.24 -2.05
N GLU A 79 10.96 11.07 -2.63
CA GLU A 79 11.63 12.14 -3.38
C GLU A 79 10.85 12.53 -4.64
N ALA A 80 10.31 11.56 -5.37
CA ALA A 80 9.43 11.81 -6.51
C ALA A 80 8.15 12.56 -6.10
N VAL A 81 7.53 12.19 -4.97
CA VAL A 81 6.39 12.94 -4.41
C VAL A 81 6.78 14.39 -4.08
N ARG A 82 7.93 14.62 -3.44
CA ARG A 82 8.40 15.99 -3.15
C ARG A 82 8.60 16.83 -4.42
N LYS A 83 9.03 16.20 -5.53
CA LYS A 83 9.10 16.89 -6.83
C LYS A 83 7.72 17.28 -7.34
N LEU A 84 6.71 16.44 -7.14
CA LEU A 84 5.31 16.75 -7.50
C LEU A 84 4.73 17.88 -6.64
N GLU A 85 5.01 17.89 -5.33
CA GLU A 85 4.64 19.00 -4.45
C GLU A 85 5.32 20.31 -4.87
N ALA A 86 6.63 20.26 -5.18
CA ALA A 86 7.37 21.43 -5.65
C ALA A 86 6.84 21.98 -6.99
N LEU A 87 6.24 21.13 -7.83
CA LEU A 87 5.55 21.54 -9.05
C LEU A 87 4.13 22.03 -8.81
N GLY A 88 3.61 21.93 -7.58
CA GLY A 88 2.23 22.28 -7.23
C GLY A 88 1.19 21.35 -7.84
N GLU A 89 1.56 20.10 -8.17
CA GLU A 89 0.65 19.14 -8.81
C GLU A 89 -0.03 18.20 -7.79
N VAL A 90 0.59 18.03 -6.63
CA VAL A 90 0.09 17.20 -5.53
C VAL A 90 0.25 17.96 -4.22
N GLU A 91 -0.74 17.83 -3.33
CA GLU A 91 -0.66 18.20 -1.91
C GLU A 91 -0.55 16.92 -1.07
N VAL A 92 0.40 16.86 -0.14
CA VAL A 92 0.55 15.73 0.80
C VAL A 92 0.07 16.13 2.19
N ILE A 93 -0.96 15.44 2.66
CA ILE A 93 -1.45 15.53 4.03
C ILE A 93 -0.89 14.33 4.80
N THR A 94 0.10 14.61 5.65
CA THR A 94 0.76 13.57 6.47
C THR A 94 -0.26 12.92 7.40
N ASN A 95 -0.27 11.58 7.45
CA ASN A 95 -1.21 10.81 8.27
C ASN A 95 -2.71 11.09 7.99
N GLY A 96 -3.03 11.64 6.81
CA GLY A 96 -4.41 11.98 6.42
C GLY A 96 -5.27 10.81 5.95
N GLY A 97 -4.75 9.57 5.98
CA GLY A 97 -5.46 8.37 5.54
C GLY A 97 -6.70 8.01 6.39
N VAL A 98 -7.30 6.86 6.08
CA VAL A 98 -8.59 6.40 6.63
C VAL A 98 -8.68 6.53 8.16
N GLN A 99 -9.78 7.12 8.62
CA GLN A 99 -10.07 7.27 10.05
C GLN A 99 -10.26 5.89 10.71
N GLY A 100 -9.91 5.77 11.99
CA GLY A 100 -10.05 4.52 12.76
C GLY A 100 -8.72 3.84 13.12
N LYS A 101 -7.61 4.20 12.45
CA LYS A 101 -6.26 3.85 12.91
C LYS A 101 -5.65 4.97 13.77
N PRO A 102 -4.74 4.64 14.71
CA PRO A 102 -3.88 5.63 15.37
C PRO A 102 -3.17 6.50 14.34
N GLU A 103 -2.98 7.79 14.65
CA GLU A 103 -2.44 8.77 13.69
C GLU A 103 -1.09 8.33 13.09
N HIS A 104 -0.20 7.78 13.90
CA HIS A 104 1.13 7.31 13.46
C HIS A 104 1.09 6.07 12.54
N GLU A 105 -0.04 5.38 12.44
CA GLU A 105 -0.23 4.24 11.54
C GLU A 105 -1.02 4.61 10.27
N ARG A 106 -1.52 5.84 10.18
CA ARG A 106 -2.26 6.30 9.00
C ARG A 106 -1.28 6.53 7.85
N THR A 107 -1.71 6.14 6.66
CA THR A 107 -0.99 6.51 5.43
C THR A 107 -1.13 8.00 5.17
N ASN A 108 -0.22 8.55 4.36
CA ASN A 108 -0.38 9.89 3.84
C ASN A 108 -1.57 9.94 2.87
N LEU A 109 -2.28 11.06 2.88
CA LEU A 109 -3.30 11.40 1.91
C LEU A 109 -2.68 12.33 0.87
N TYR A 110 -2.90 12.02 -0.40
CA TYR A 110 -2.43 12.78 -1.55
C TYR A 110 -3.65 13.37 -2.25
N ARG A 111 -3.63 14.67 -2.51
CA ARG A 111 -4.64 15.36 -3.32
C ARG A 111 -4.00 15.86 -4.59
N ILE A 112 -4.64 15.57 -5.73
CA ILE A 112 -4.18 16.07 -7.02
C ILE A 112 -4.71 17.49 -7.19
N LEU A 113 -3.80 18.43 -7.44
CA LEU A 113 -4.11 19.86 -7.63
C LEU A 113 -4.18 20.24 -9.12
N LEU A 114 -3.98 19.27 -10.02
CA LEU A 114 -4.10 19.51 -11.45
C LEU A 114 -5.53 19.91 -11.81
N ALA A 115 -5.66 20.99 -12.56
CA ALA A 115 -6.90 21.42 -13.17
C ALA A 115 -6.78 21.34 -14.69
N CYS A 116 -7.88 21.02 -15.36
CA CYS A 116 -7.97 21.12 -16.80
C CYS A 116 -7.90 22.62 -17.18
N PRO A 117 -6.91 23.06 -17.96
CA PRO A 117 -6.81 24.45 -18.35
C PRO A 117 -7.98 24.83 -19.28
N PRO A 118 -8.40 26.10 -19.32
CA PRO A 118 -9.55 26.53 -20.11
C PRO A 118 -9.37 26.34 -21.62
N GLU A 119 -8.14 26.36 -22.11
CA GLU A 119 -7.76 26.07 -23.50
C GLU A 119 -7.77 24.57 -23.82
N CYS A 120 -8.02 23.68 -22.86
CA CYS A 120 -8.20 22.27 -23.14
C CYS A 120 -9.59 22.01 -23.73
N ASP A 121 -9.65 21.19 -24.78
CA ASP A 121 -10.89 20.77 -25.43
C ASP A 121 -11.82 19.93 -24.54
N ARG A 122 -11.35 19.55 -23.33
CA ARG A 122 -12.03 18.67 -22.37
C ARG A 122 -12.52 17.36 -22.98
N SER A 123 -11.95 16.97 -24.12
CA SER A 123 -12.20 15.66 -24.69
C SER A 123 -11.53 14.61 -23.82
N ALA A 124 -11.86 13.33 -24.01
CA ALA A 124 -11.18 12.23 -23.32
C ALA A 124 -9.65 12.22 -23.57
N GLN A 125 -9.18 12.92 -24.60
CA GLN A 125 -7.75 13.04 -24.94
C GLN A 125 -7.11 14.33 -24.43
N HIS A 126 -7.89 15.20 -23.77
CA HIS A 126 -7.44 16.45 -23.15
C HIS A 126 -6.44 17.24 -24.03
N ARG A 127 -6.81 17.47 -25.30
CA ARG A 127 -5.94 18.21 -26.23
C ARG A 127 -6.04 19.69 -25.93
N LEU A 128 -4.92 20.40 -26.05
CA LEU A 128 -4.96 21.87 -26.06
C LEU A 128 -5.52 22.30 -27.40
N ILE A 129 -6.56 23.14 -27.36
CA ILE A 129 -7.08 23.83 -28.54
C ILE A 129 -5.93 24.71 -29.03
N PRO A 130 -5.46 24.56 -30.29
CA PRO A 130 -4.49 25.49 -30.85
C PRO A 130 -5.08 26.88 -30.74
N VAL A 131 -4.46 27.73 -29.91
CA VAL A 131 -4.84 29.15 -29.86
C VAL A 131 -4.44 29.69 -31.22
N ASP A 132 -5.44 30.01 -32.03
CA ASP A 132 -5.22 30.52 -33.37
C ASP A 132 -4.66 31.94 -33.23
N ASN A 133 -3.33 32.04 -33.11
CA ASN A 133 -2.62 33.31 -33.02
C ASN A 133 -2.77 34.17 -34.30
N SER A 134 -3.57 33.73 -35.27
CA SER A 134 -3.81 34.46 -36.51
C SER A 134 -4.80 35.62 -36.37
N THR A 135 -5.42 35.84 -35.21
CA THR A 135 -6.52 36.82 -35.14
C THR A 135 -6.07 38.29 -35.21
N GLU A 136 -4.88 38.71 -34.77
CA GLU A 136 -4.52 40.14 -34.82
C GLU A 136 -3.01 40.39 -34.97
N ASP A 137 -2.48 40.24 -36.19
CA ASP A 137 -1.47 41.22 -36.62
C ASP A 137 -2.22 42.31 -37.41
N PRO A 138 -2.59 43.45 -36.79
CA PRO A 138 -3.25 44.55 -37.49
C PRO A 138 -2.35 45.20 -38.57
N ARG A 139 -1.10 44.74 -38.74
CA ARG A 139 -0.18 45.25 -39.75
C ARG A 139 -0.23 44.41 -41.02
N GLY A 140 -1.20 44.78 -41.86
CA GLY A 140 -1.00 44.72 -43.30
C GLY A 140 -1.21 43.33 -43.91
N HIS A 141 -2.46 42.96 -44.09
CA HIS A 141 -2.81 42.14 -45.25
C HIS A 141 -2.44 42.90 -46.53
N SER A 142 -1.21 42.68 -47.02
CA SER A 142 -0.97 42.80 -48.45
C SER A 142 -1.88 41.79 -49.13
N PRO A 143 -2.74 42.20 -50.07
CA PRO A 143 -3.62 41.27 -50.78
C PRO A 143 -2.75 40.21 -51.45
N ALA A 144 -3.05 38.94 -51.17
CA ALA A 144 -2.36 37.83 -51.80
C ALA A 144 -2.49 37.95 -53.33
N PRO A 145 -1.40 37.73 -54.10
CA PRO A 145 -1.47 37.67 -55.55
C PRO A 145 -2.44 36.56 -55.97
N GLY A 146 -3.26 36.89 -56.96
CA GLY A 146 -4.43 36.11 -57.37
C GLY A 146 -4.17 34.64 -57.74
N PRO A 147 -5.27 33.88 -57.92
CA PRO A 147 -5.23 32.44 -58.14
C PRO A 147 -4.41 32.09 -59.38
N GLN A 148 -3.25 31.48 -59.16
CA GLN A 148 -2.48 30.81 -60.22
C GLN A 148 -3.26 29.54 -60.64
N PRO A 149 -3.50 29.33 -61.95
CA PRO A 149 -4.18 28.15 -62.45
C PRO A 149 -3.39 26.89 -62.10
N ARG A 150 -4.01 26.00 -61.33
CA ARG A 150 -3.43 24.70 -60.98
C ARG A 150 -3.45 23.80 -62.20
N THR A 151 -2.27 23.48 -62.73
CA THR A 151 -2.12 22.39 -63.69
C THR A 151 -2.46 21.05 -63.03
N PRO A 152 -3.11 20.09 -63.73
CA PRO A 152 -3.41 18.77 -63.19
C PRO A 152 -2.11 18.02 -62.88
N ARG A 153 -1.85 17.73 -61.60
CA ARG A 153 -0.71 16.91 -61.19
C ARG A 153 -1.08 15.45 -61.40
N GLY A 154 -0.44 14.82 -62.38
CA GLY A 154 -0.60 13.41 -62.68
C GLY A 154 -0.37 12.53 -61.46
N HIS A 155 -1.24 11.54 -61.30
CA HIS A 155 -1.11 10.49 -60.30
C HIS A 155 0.09 9.61 -60.67
N SER A 156 1.19 9.74 -59.94
CA SER A 156 2.22 8.70 -59.91
C SER A 156 1.68 7.52 -59.09
N PRO A 157 1.77 6.28 -59.60
CA PRO A 157 1.37 5.09 -58.86
C PRO A 157 2.29 4.90 -57.64
N ALA A 158 1.70 4.49 -56.53
CA ALA A 158 2.41 4.23 -55.29
C ALA A 158 3.42 3.07 -55.49
N GLU A 159 4.70 3.37 -55.32
CA GLU A 159 5.71 2.32 -55.16
C GLU A 159 5.49 1.58 -53.84
N PRO A 160 5.52 0.24 -53.83
CA PRO A 160 5.41 -0.55 -52.61
C PRO A 160 6.66 -0.36 -51.73
N SER A 161 6.43 0.09 -50.50
CA SER A 161 7.45 0.26 -49.47
C SER A 161 8.15 -1.07 -49.14
N LEU A 162 9.42 -1.17 -49.52
CA LEU A 162 10.31 -2.34 -49.37
C LEU A 162 10.96 -2.46 -47.97
N ASN A 163 10.44 -1.79 -46.95
CA ASN A 163 11.03 -1.72 -45.60
C ASN A 163 10.25 -2.52 -44.54
N HIS A 164 9.95 -3.80 -44.81
CA HIS A 164 9.61 -4.75 -43.76
C HIS A 164 10.85 -5.60 -43.43
N PRO A 165 11.40 -5.54 -42.21
CA PRO A 165 12.45 -6.48 -41.82
C PRO A 165 11.87 -7.91 -41.79
N PRO A 166 12.61 -8.93 -42.24
CA PRO A 166 12.17 -10.31 -42.17
C PRO A 166 12.10 -10.73 -40.70
N MET A 167 10.95 -11.27 -40.29
CA MET A 167 10.83 -11.97 -39.02
C MET A 167 11.76 -13.19 -39.05
N GLY A 168 12.92 -13.02 -38.43
CA GLY A 168 13.91 -14.08 -38.22
C GLY A 168 13.32 -15.17 -37.35
N ASN A 169 13.05 -16.30 -37.99
CA ASN A 169 12.70 -17.55 -37.36
C ASN A 169 13.89 -18.01 -36.51
N SER A 170 13.78 -17.84 -35.19
CA SER A 170 14.82 -18.25 -34.25
C SER A 170 14.77 -19.76 -34.12
N GLY A 171 15.71 -20.42 -34.79
CA GLY A 171 15.94 -21.85 -34.71
C GLY A 171 16.19 -22.28 -33.27
N THR A 172 15.36 -23.20 -32.80
CA THR A 172 15.65 -24.09 -31.69
C THR A 172 16.83 -24.96 -32.09
N THR A 173 18.02 -24.59 -31.62
CA THR A 173 19.18 -25.46 -31.66
C THR A 173 18.96 -26.61 -30.69
N ALA A 174 19.18 -27.81 -31.21
CA ALA A 174 19.22 -29.05 -30.46
C ALA A 174 20.22 -28.92 -29.31
N ARG A 175 19.71 -29.01 -28.07
CA ARG A 175 20.53 -29.26 -26.89
C ARG A 175 20.24 -30.66 -26.39
N GLU A 176 21.33 -31.38 -26.25
CA GLU A 176 21.48 -32.79 -25.94
C GLU A 176 20.55 -33.30 -24.84
N SER A 177 20.02 -34.48 -25.12
CA SER A 177 19.31 -35.38 -24.24
C SER A 177 20.14 -35.73 -23.01
N HIS A 178 19.83 -35.10 -21.88
CA HIS A 178 20.03 -35.71 -20.57
C HIS A 178 18.78 -36.52 -20.21
N ALA A 179 18.92 -37.84 -20.35
CA ALA A 179 18.00 -38.82 -19.82
C ALA A 179 18.10 -38.88 -18.29
N ASN A 180 16.97 -39.26 -17.67
CA ASN A 180 16.76 -39.65 -16.28
C ASN A 180 16.55 -38.50 -15.29
N ASP A 181 15.28 -38.14 -15.08
CA ASP A 181 14.56 -38.36 -13.80
C ASP A 181 13.17 -37.73 -13.93
N ARG A 182 12.26 -38.49 -14.53
CA ARG A 182 10.84 -38.16 -14.59
C ARG A 182 10.19 -38.78 -13.36
N GLU A 183 10.22 -38.05 -12.25
CA GLU A 183 9.33 -38.33 -11.12
C GLU A 183 7.88 -38.37 -11.65
N SER A 184 7.24 -39.50 -11.37
CA SER A 184 5.83 -39.74 -11.60
C SER A 184 5.01 -38.78 -10.75
N VAL A 185 4.65 -37.62 -11.32
CA VAL A 185 3.61 -36.75 -10.79
C VAL A 185 2.29 -37.53 -10.87
N SER A 186 1.75 -37.89 -9.71
CA SER A 186 0.49 -38.61 -9.60
C SER A 186 -0.64 -37.76 -10.18
N THR A 187 -1.47 -38.39 -11.02
CA THR A 187 -2.61 -37.78 -11.70
C THR A 187 -3.87 -37.72 -10.83
N ASP A 188 -3.74 -37.68 -9.50
CA ASP A 188 -4.88 -37.74 -8.58
C ASP A 188 -5.50 -36.36 -8.24
N GLU A 189 -4.94 -35.24 -8.71
CA GLU A 189 -5.47 -33.89 -8.43
C GLU A 189 -6.41 -33.31 -9.50
N ALA A 190 -6.87 -34.13 -10.46
CA ALA A 190 -7.82 -33.68 -11.50
C ALA A 190 -9.30 -33.72 -11.06
N SER A 191 -9.60 -34.10 -9.80
CA SER A 191 -10.97 -34.24 -9.28
C SER A 191 -11.54 -32.97 -8.62
N GLY A 192 -10.70 -31.97 -8.31
CA GLY A 192 -11.12 -30.78 -7.54
C GLY A 192 -11.93 -29.72 -8.29
N TYR A 193 -12.05 -29.82 -9.61
CA TYR A 193 -12.71 -28.79 -10.44
C TYR A 193 -14.19 -29.07 -10.76
N ALA A 194 -14.69 -30.27 -10.45
CA ALA A 194 -16.09 -30.64 -10.71
C ALA A 194 -17.09 -30.05 -9.70
N ASP A 195 -16.63 -29.69 -8.49
CA ASP A 195 -17.48 -29.17 -7.42
C ASP A 195 -17.55 -27.63 -7.34
N TRP A 196 -16.93 -26.92 -8.30
CA TRP A 196 -16.96 -25.45 -8.30
C TRP A 196 -18.24 -24.92 -8.95
N HIS A 197 -19.31 -24.82 -8.15
CA HIS A 197 -20.57 -24.20 -8.58
C HIS A 197 -20.58 -22.69 -8.27
N PRO A 198 -20.44 -21.79 -9.27
CA PRO A 198 -20.40 -20.35 -9.05
C PRO A 198 -21.64 -19.80 -8.32
N GLY A 199 -22.81 -20.43 -8.48
CA GLY A 199 -24.04 -20.06 -7.77
C GLY A 199 -23.95 -20.24 -6.25
N GLN A 200 -23.27 -21.29 -5.76
CA GLN A 200 -23.13 -21.52 -4.32
C GLN A 200 -22.21 -20.48 -3.67
N LYS A 201 -21.11 -20.12 -4.34
CA LYS A 201 -20.19 -19.08 -3.86
C LYS A 201 -20.84 -17.70 -3.80
N ILE A 202 -21.68 -17.36 -4.77
CA ILE A 202 -22.45 -16.11 -4.76
C ILE A 202 -23.47 -16.12 -3.60
N ALA A 203 -24.16 -17.23 -3.37
CA ALA A 203 -25.11 -17.37 -2.25
C ALA A 203 -24.42 -17.38 -0.87
N GLU A 204 -23.21 -17.91 -0.78
CA GLU A 204 -22.39 -17.90 0.44
C GLU A 204 -21.87 -16.49 0.73
N ALA A 205 -21.36 -15.78 -0.28
CA ALA A 205 -20.93 -14.39 -0.17
C ALA A 205 -22.10 -13.46 0.22
N ALA A 206 -23.29 -13.67 -0.34
CA ALA A 206 -24.48 -12.92 0.04
C ALA A 206 -24.89 -13.15 1.50
N ARG A 207 -24.77 -14.39 2.00
CA ARG A 207 -25.01 -14.71 3.42
C ARG A 207 -23.99 -14.05 4.33
N GLN A 208 -22.70 -14.08 3.97
CA GLN A 208 -21.64 -13.42 4.74
C GLN A 208 -21.83 -11.90 4.78
N ALA A 209 -22.29 -11.28 3.69
CA ALA A 209 -22.60 -9.86 3.65
C ALA A 209 -23.79 -9.50 4.58
N ALA A 210 -24.86 -10.30 4.59
CA ALA A 210 -26.00 -10.10 5.47
C ALA A 210 -25.64 -10.25 6.96
N ASP A 211 -24.81 -11.24 7.30
CA ASP A 211 -24.31 -11.43 8.67
C ASP A 211 -23.41 -10.26 9.13
N ALA A 212 -22.58 -9.72 8.24
CA ALA A 212 -21.76 -8.55 8.52
C ALA A 212 -22.63 -7.31 8.77
N GLU A 213 -23.71 -7.12 8.01
CA GLU A 213 -24.64 -6.00 8.18
C GLU A 213 -25.40 -6.09 9.52
N GLN A 214 -25.78 -7.29 9.96
CA GLN A 214 -26.38 -7.50 11.28
C GLN A 214 -25.42 -7.14 12.44
N ARG A 215 -24.13 -7.47 12.30
CA ARG A 215 -23.11 -7.11 13.31
C ARG A 215 -22.83 -5.61 13.38
N HIS A 216 -23.06 -4.90 12.29
CA HIS A 216 -22.86 -3.46 12.20
C HIS A 216 -24.11 -2.64 12.48
N GLN A 217 -25.20 -3.24 12.97
CA GLN A 217 -26.32 -2.45 13.46
C GLN A 217 -25.82 -1.50 14.57
N PRO A 218 -25.97 -0.18 14.38
CA PRO A 218 -25.47 0.78 15.33
C PRO A 218 -26.17 0.52 16.67
N VAL A 219 -25.39 0.22 17.70
CA VAL A 219 -25.88 0.14 19.07
C VAL A 219 -26.65 1.43 19.32
N LYS A 220 -27.98 1.32 19.48
CA LYS A 220 -28.86 2.46 19.76
C LYS A 220 -28.28 3.17 20.97
N ARG A 221 -27.60 4.28 20.72
CA ARG A 221 -27.13 5.16 21.79
C ARG A 221 -28.39 5.59 22.55
N PRO A 222 -28.42 5.44 23.88
CA PRO A 222 -29.56 5.89 24.67
C PRO A 222 -29.80 7.37 24.36
N ASP A 223 -31.06 7.68 24.05
CA ASP A 223 -31.50 9.01 23.64
C ASP A 223 -31.39 9.96 24.84
N LEU A 224 -30.29 10.71 24.90
CA LEU A 224 -30.01 11.70 25.95
C LEU A 224 -30.80 13.01 25.76
N SER A 225 -31.67 13.11 24.74
CA SER A 225 -32.38 14.35 24.44
C SER A 225 -33.56 14.67 25.39
N ARG A 226 -33.89 13.77 26.33
CA ARG A 226 -35.03 13.95 27.26
C ARG A 226 -34.68 14.46 28.67
N ALA A 227 -33.46 14.92 28.91
CA ALA A 227 -33.12 15.58 30.17
C ALA A 227 -33.35 17.10 30.06
N GLY A 228 -34.33 17.59 30.82
CA GLY A 228 -34.78 18.97 30.80
C GLY A 228 -33.67 20.01 31.04
N SER A 229 -33.84 21.13 30.34
CA SER A 229 -33.09 22.38 30.47
C SER A 229 -33.06 22.87 31.92
N SER A 230 -32.04 22.43 32.67
CA SER A 230 -31.53 23.17 33.82
C SER A 230 -30.21 23.79 33.37
N ARG A 231 -30.09 25.11 33.56
CA ARG A 231 -28.87 25.87 33.25
C ARG A 231 -27.71 25.27 34.03
N SER A 232 -26.96 24.40 33.38
CA SER A 232 -25.74 23.81 33.92
C SER A 232 -24.69 24.91 34.01
N MET A 233 -24.40 25.33 35.23
CA MET A 233 -23.20 26.12 35.51
C MET A 233 -22.01 25.35 34.97
N VAL A 234 -21.24 25.98 34.08
CA VAL A 234 -19.97 25.44 33.58
C VAL A 234 -19.12 25.11 34.81
N PRO A 235 -18.84 23.82 35.10
CA PRO A 235 -18.01 23.48 36.24
C PRO A 235 -16.62 24.11 36.01
N PRO A 236 -15.99 24.64 37.07
CA PRO A 236 -14.66 25.24 36.95
C PRO A 236 -13.71 24.22 36.33
N ALA A 237 -12.86 24.70 35.42
CA ALA A 237 -11.89 23.88 34.72
C ALA A 237 -11.16 22.97 35.71
N VAL A 238 -11.30 21.65 35.54
CA VAL A 238 -10.61 20.66 36.34
C VAL A 238 -9.11 20.89 36.14
N VAL A 239 -8.46 21.45 37.15
CA VAL A 239 -7.02 21.62 37.16
C VAL A 239 -6.43 20.22 37.13
N PRO A 240 -5.72 19.81 36.07
CA PRO A 240 -5.11 18.49 36.04
C PRO A 240 -4.18 18.37 37.25
N PRO A 241 -4.25 17.25 38.01
CA PRO A 241 -3.41 17.09 39.18
C PRO A 241 -1.96 17.29 38.78
N ARG A 242 -1.24 18.13 39.53
CA ARG A 242 0.19 18.34 39.32
C ARG A 242 0.87 16.97 39.41
N PHE A 243 1.55 16.59 38.33
CA PHE A 243 2.32 15.36 38.26
C PHE A 243 3.33 15.37 39.41
N ASP A 244 3.13 14.52 40.40
CA ASP A 244 4.08 14.34 41.49
C ASP A 244 5.18 13.39 41.00
N PRO A 245 6.42 13.86 40.77
CA PRO A 245 7.49 12.98 40.35
C PRO A 245 7.79 11.85 41.35
N ALA A 246 7.37 11.97 42.62
CA ALA A 246 7.48 10.90 43.62
C ALA A 246 6.47 9.76 43.41
N SER A 247 5.40 9.98 42.64
CA SER A 247 4.40 8.96 42.26
C SER A 247 4.82 8.10 41.07
N VAL A 248 5.93 8.46 40.41
CA VAL A 248 6.49 7.64 39.33
C VAL A 248 7.09 6.39 39.97
N PRO A 249 6.55 5.19 39.69
CA PRO A 249 7.13 3.98 40.24
C PRO A 249 8.60 3.89 39.83
N ALA A 250 9.47 3.60 40.81
CA ALA A 250 10.89 3.45 40.56
C ALA A 250 11.10 2.50 39.36
N LYS A 251 12.05 2.85 38.49
CA LYS A 251 12.42 2.04 37.33
C LYS A 251 12.63 0.60 37.80
N PRO A 252 11.95 -0.39 37.22
CA PRO A 252 12.07 -1.77 37.68
C PRO A 252 13.54 -2.19 37.67
N PRO A 253 13.98 -2.97 38.68
CA PRO A 253 15.37 -3.39 38.78
C PRO A 253 15.79 -4.11 37.50
N VAL A 254 17.00 -3.80 37.03
CA VAL A 254 17.57 -4.45 35.85
C VAL A 254 17.68 -5.94 36.15
N GLN A 255 16.99 -6.77 35.38
CA GLN A 255 17.04 -8.23 35.53
C GLN A 255 18.49 -8.71 35.39
N SER A 256 18.94 -9.54 36.34
CA SER A 256 20.25 -10.21 36.30
C SER A 256 20.36 -11.10 35.05
N PRO A 257 21.58 -11.37 34.55
CA PRO A 257 21.77 -12.29 33.43
C PRO A 257 21.17 -13.68 33.68
N GLU A 258 21.28 -14.18 34.92
CA GLU A 258 20.70 -15.47 35.35
C GLU A 258 19.16 -15.45 35.26
N GLN A 259 18.50 -14.40 35.76
CA GLN A 259 17.04 -14.29 35.68
C GLN A 259 16.55 -14.19 34.23
N ARG A 260 17.32 -13.53 33.34
CA ARG A 260 16.99 -13.48 31.91
C ARG A 260 17.07 -14.84 31.26
N ALA A 261 18.13 -15.62 31.54
CA ALA A 261 18.27 -16.98 31.04
C ALA A 261 17.14 -17.88 31.55
N MET A 262 16.77 -17.76 32.83
CA MET A 262 15.65 -18.49 33.45
C MET A 262 14.31 -18.14 32.78
N ASN A 263 14.05 -16.85 32.54
CA ASN A 263 12.83 -16.39 31.86
C ASN A 263 12.79 -16.84 30.39
N GLU A 264 13.93 -16.89 29.70
CA GLU A 264 14.00 -17.37 28.33
C GLU A 264 13.72 -18.87 28.24
N ALA A 265 14.27 -19.67 29.17
CA ALA A 265 14.00 -21.10 29.27
C ALA A 265 12.51 -21.36 29.58
N ALA A 266 11.94 -20.68 30.57
CA ALA A 266 10.53 -20.82 30.94
C ALA A 266 9.56 -20.41 29.81
N ASN A 267 9.91 -19.41 28.99
CA ASN A 267 9.09 -18.98 27.85
C ASN A 267 9.03 -19.99 26.70
N ARG A 268 9.86 -21.03 26.69
CA ARG A 268 9.80 -22.11 25.68
C ARG A 268 8.76 -23.17 26.04
N LEU A 269 8.32 -23.20 27.31
CA LEU A 269 7.39 -24.19 27.82
C LEU A 269 5.95 -23.67 27.80
N GLN A 270 5.02 -24.57 27.46
CA GLN A 270 3.59 -24.29 27.57
C GLN A 270 3.14 -24.49 29.01
N CYS A 271 2.60 -23.42 29.59
CA CYS A 271 1.95 -23.44 30.89
C CYS A 271 0.63 -24.22 30.76
N PRO A 272 0.44 -25.31 31.53
CA PRO A 272 -0.77 -26.14 31.44
C PRO A 272 -2.03 -25.37 31.84
N GLU A 273 -1.92 -24.35 32.68
CA GLU A 273 -3.01 -23.44 33.05
C GLU A 273 -3.10 -22.19 32.14
N GLY A 274 -2.33 -22.15 31.06
CA GLY A 274 -2.39 -21.06 30.08
C GLY A 274 -3.69 -21.10 29.28
N PHE A 275 -4.50 -20.04 29.35
CA PHE A 275 -5.67 -19.91 28.49
C PHE A 275 -5.25 -19.72 27.01
N GLY A 276 -5.54 -20.73 26.18
CA GLY A 276 -5.56 -20.64 24.71
C GLY A 276 -4.27 -21.04 23.99
N THR A 277 -4.35 -21.20 22.67
CA THR A 277 -3.21 -21.48 21.77
C THR A 277 -2.58 -20.16 21.29
N GLY A 278 -1.59 -19.64 22.02
CA GLY A 278 -0.92 -18.39 21.62
C GLY A 278 0.21 -17.99 22.56
N SER A 279 0.82 -16.81 22.37
CA SER A 279 1.86 -16.28 23.27
C SER A 279 1.40 -16.14 24.73
N GLY A 280 0.08 -16.14 24.95
CA GLY A 280 -0.58 -16.21 26.24
C GLY A 280 -0.58 -17.59 26.91
N SER A 281 0.03 -18.64 26.34
CA SER A 281 0.13 -19.96 26.97
C SER A 281 1.48 -20.26 27.63
N ARG A 282 2.40 -19.29 27.68
CA ARG A 282 3.75 -19.52 28.23
C ARG A 282 3.84 -19.23 29.72
N HIS A 283 4.79 -19.86 30.41
CA HIS A 283 5.09 -19.56 31.81
C HIS A 283 5.64 -18.12 31.93
N LEU A 284 5.20 -17.39 32.95
CA LEU A 284 5.67 -16.04 33.28
C LEU A 284 6.27 -16.08 34.67
N VAL A 285 7.60 -16.04 34.78
CA VAL A 285 8.32 -16.01 36.06
C VAL A 285 8.83 -14.58 36.29
N PRO A 286 8.09 -13.72 37.01
CA PRO A 286 8.57 -12.38 37.31
C PRO A 286 9.76 -12.43 38.29
N PRO A 287 10.66 -11.44 38.26
CA PRO A 287 11.90 -11.45 39.04
C PRO A 287 11.70 -11.43 40.56
N THR A 288 10.48 -11.16 41.02
CA THR A 288 10.12 -11.09 42.44
C THR A 288 9.48 -12.37 42.96
N LEU A 289 9.22 -13.36 42.10
CA LEU A 289 8.59 -14.63 42.47
C LEU A 289 9.54 -15.79 42.19
N THR A 290 9.53 -16.79 43.07
CA THR A 290 10.26 -18.05 42.90
C THR A 290 9.55 -19.02 41.94
N GLY A 291 8.33 -18.70 41.49
CA GLY A 291 7.52 -19.55 40.63
C GLY A 291 6.77 -18.79 39.54
N CYS A 292 6.15 -19.54 38.63
CA CYS A 292 5.32 -19.01 37.56
C CYS A 292 4.12 -18.27 38.15
N ALA A 293 3.92 -17.01 37.77
CA ALA A 293 2.81 -16.17 38.22
C ALA A 293 1.43 -16.67 37.78
N ARG A 294 1.36 -17.72 36.96
CA ARG A 294 0.12 -18.32 36.46
C ARG A 294 -0.21 -19.62 37.16
N CYS A 295 0.61 -20.66 36.99
CA CYS A 295 0.36 -21.97 37.59
C CYS A 295 0.92 -22.14 39.00
N GLY A 296 1.68 -21.18 39.51
CA GLY A 296 2.29 -21.23 40.85
C GLY A 296 3.47 -22.21 40.99
N GLU A 297 3.78 -22.99 39.95
CA GLU A 297 4.88 -23.96 39.95
C GLU A 297 6.23 -23.27 40.07
N GLU A 298 7.13 -23.83 40.88
CA GLU A 298 8.45 -23.23 41.12
C GLU A 298 9.28 -23.23 39.83
N ALA A 299 10.05 -22.16 39.63
CA ALA A 299 10.85 -22.00 38.42
C ALA A 299 11.89 -23.12 38.25
N ALA A 300 12.39 -23.67 39.36
CA ALA A 300 13.31 -24.80 39.36
C ALA A 300 12.65 -26.08 38.84
N ASP A 301 11.41 -26.37 39.25
CA ASP A 301 10.68 -27.57 38.84
C ASP A 301 10.26 -27.51 37.36
N ILE A 302 9.85 -26.34 36.89
CA ILE A 302 9.56 -26.09 35.46
C ILE A 302 10.79 -26.38 34.59
N ILE A 303 11.99 -26.03 35.08
CA ILE A 303 13.24 -26.24 34.35
C ILE A 303 13.71 -27.69 34.45
N ASN A 304 13.60 -28.33 35.62
CA ASN A 304 14.04 -29.72 35.82
C ASN A 304 13.11 -30.74 35.15
N GLY A 305 11.82 -30.41 34.95
CA GLY A 305 10.87 -31.24 34.19
C GLY A 305 11.29 -31.47 32.73
N LEU A 306 12.16 -30.62 32.16
CA LEU A 306 12.75 -30.81 30.83
C LEU A 306 13.73 -31.98 30.78
N GLU A 307 14.49 -32.23 31.84
CA GLU A 307 15.53 -33.28 31.84
C GLU A 307 14.94 -34.69 31.97
N LEU A 308 13.70 -34.81 32.43
CA LEU A 308 12.99 -36.10 32.58
C LEU A 308 12.14 -36.48 31.36
N THR A 309 11.94 -35.56 30.42
CA THR A 309 11.10 -35.77 29.22
C THR A 309 11.87 -35.80 27.90
N ALA A 310 13.18 -35.51 27.93
CA ALA A 310 14.11 -35.66 26.81
C ALA A 310 14.82 -37.03 26.85
#